data_AF-A0A0D8XTA0-F1
#
_entry.id   AF-A0A0D8XTA0-F1
#
_cell.length_a   1.000
_cell.length_b   1.000
_cell.length_c   1.000
_cell.angle_alpha   90.00
_cell.angle_beta   90.00
_cell.angle_gamma   90.00
#
_symmetry.space_group_name_H-M   'P 1'
#
loop_
_entity.id
_entity.type
_entity.pdbx_description
1 polymer ?
#
loop_
_entity_poly.entity_id
_entity_poly.type
_entity_poly.pdbx_seq_one_letter_code
_entity_poly.pdbx_strand_id
1 'polypeptide(L)'
;MARFLARDQLNEIGKNKSHQLYAFTMKIPVINGSFVEVQQDMENNFEATFVECKNGHHRPPCHGINTIIYSSECVTLYEWREAFVRLPQSDVNFILSKIKIPIACQCRLIRKLQPFARRLVKYLAQ
;
A
#
# COMPACT_ATOMS: atom_id res chain seq x y z
N MET A 1 -11.39 -7.48 10.32
CA MET A 1 -10.11 -7.57 9.59
C MET A 1 -10.41 -8.21 8.25
N ALA A 2 -10.10 -7.55 7.14
CA ALA A 2 -10.20 -8.19 5.82
C ALA A 2 -8.81 -8.73 5.49
N ARG A 3 -8.66 -10.05 5.49
CA ARG A 3 -7.44 -10.74 5.09
C ARG A 3 -7.55 -10.96 3.58
N PHE A 4 -7.06 -10.01 2.79
CA PHE A 4 -6.95 -10.19 1.35
C PHE A 4 -5.70 -11.00 1.09
N LEU A 5 -5.88 -12.32 0.90
CA LEU A 5 -4.84 -13.12 0.28
C LEU A 5 -4.81 -12.68 -1.20
N ALA A 6 -3.65 -12.65 -1.84
CA ALA A 6 -3.53 -12.38 -3.28
C ALA A 6 -4.40 -13.33 -4.16
N ARG A 7 -4.99 -14.37 -3.56
CA ARG A 7 -6.04 -15.22 -4.14
C ARG A 7 -7.39 -14.51 -4.36
N ASP A 8 -7.71 -13.41 -3.68
CA ASP A 8 -9.04 -12.80 -3.77
C ASP A 8 -9.16 -11.73 -4.87
N GLN A 9 -8.08 -11.48 -5.63
CA GLN A 9 -8.02 -10.60 -6.82
C GLN A 9 -7.66 -11.40 -8.09
N LEU A 10 -7.96 -12.71 -8.11
CA LEU A 10 -7.71 -13.60 -9.24
C LEU A 10 -8.53 -13.19 -10.48
N ASN A 11 -7.90 -12.51 -11.43
CA ASN A 11 -8.24 -12.71 -12.83
C ASN A 11 -7.20 -13.67 -13.41
N GLU A 12 -7.59 -14.94 -13.57
CA GLU A 12 -6.79 -15.95 -14.27
C GLU A 12 -6.60 -15.49 -15.74
N ILE A 13 -5.50 -14.82 -16.06
CA ILE A 13 -5.14 -14.54 -17.45
C ILE A 13 -4.35 -15.75 -17.97
N GLY A 14 -5.05 -16.63 -18.69
CA GLY A 14 -4.46 -17.57 -19.65
C GLY A 14 -3.73 -18.79 -19.08
N LYS A 15 -4.47 -19.89 -18.90
CA LYS A 15 -3.88 -21.24 -18.79
C LYS A 15 -3.34 -21.66 -20.15
N ASN A 16 -2.04 -21.51 -20.41
CA ASN A 16 -1.40 -22.23 -21.52
C ASN A 16 -0.44 -23.29 -20.96
N LYS A 17 -0.74 -24.55 -21.31
CA LYS A 17 -0.10 -25.76 -20.78
C LYS A 17 1.30 -25.93 -21.39
N SER A 18 2.34 -25.76 -20.57
CA SER A 18 3.56 -26.58 -20.64
C SER A 18 4.45 -26.39 -19.41
N HIS A 19 4.55 -25.17 -18.88
CA HIS A 19 5.23 -24.84 -17.63
C HIS A 19 4.34 -23.84 -16.91
N GLN A 20 3.81 -24.17 -15.73
CA GLN A 20 2.79 -23.37 -15.04
C GLN A 20 3.39 -22.05 -14.52
N LEU A 21 3.52 -21.04 -15.38
CA LEU A 21 3.68 -19.66 -14.98
C LEU A 21 2.32 -19.10 -14.57
N TYR A 22 2.15 -18.74 -13.31
CA TYR A 22 0.96 -18.02 -12.84
C TYR A 22 1.32 -16.53 -12.70
N ALA A 23 1.16 -15.75 -13.75
CA ALA A 23 1.33 -14.30 -13.63
C ALA A 23 0.07 -13.69 -12.97
N PHE A 24 0.23 -12.96 -11.86
CA PHE A 24 -0.85 -12.14 -11.32
C PHE A 24 -0.57 -10.66 -11.52
N THR A 25 -1.61 -9.93 -11.94
CA THR A 25 -1.57 -8.48 -12.04
C THR A 25 -1.89 -7.89 -10.69
N MET A 26 -0.93 -7.21 -10.09
CA MET A 26 -1.15 -6.51 -8.84
C MET A 26 -1.18 -5.01 -9.08
N LYS A 27 -2.19 -4.35 -8.50
CA LYS A 27 -2.23 -2.88 -8.46
C LYS A 27 -1.26 -2.41 -7.39
N ILE A 28 -0.04 -2.14 -7.82
CA ILE A 28 1.01 -1.66 -6.93
C ILE A 28 1.30 -0.21 -7.28
N PRO A 29 1.26 0.73 -6.32
CA PRO A 29 1.80 2.06 -6.55
C PRO A 29 3.33 1.95 -6.69
N VAL A 30 3.82 1.67 -7.90
CA VAL A 30 5.23 1.81 -8.27
C VAL A 30 5.60 3.30 -8.22
N ILE A 31 6.88 3.65 -8.32
CA ILE A 31 7.40 5.04 -8.31
C ILE A 31 6.62 5.99 -9.25
N ASN A 32 5.92 5.47 -10.27
CA ASN A 32 5.04 6.21 -11.18
C ASN A 32 3.54 5.80 -11.17
N GLY A 33 3.09 4.98 -10.22
CA GLY A 33 1.71 4.48 -10.16
C GLY A 33 1.34 3.42 -11.19
N SER A 34 2.32 2.85 -11.90
CA SER A 34 2.12 1.87 -12.96
C SER A 34 1.79 0.46 -12.43
N PHE A 35 0.91 -0.23 -13.14
CA PHE A 35 0.56 -1.64 -12.90
C PHE A 35 1.68 -2.56 -13.38
N VAL A 36 1.89 -3.68 -12.68
CA VAL A 36 2.86 -4.71 -13.06
C VAL A 36 2.29 -6.11 -12.88
N GLU A 37 2.76 -7.04 -13.70
CA GLU A 37 2.60 -8.48 -13.48
C GLU A 37 3.78 -9.00 -12.67
N VAL A 38 3.52 -9.86 -11.69
CA VAL A 38 4.55 -10.50 -10.87
C VAL A 38 4.70 -11.96 -11.31
N GLN A 39 5.95 -12.40 -11.49
CA GLN A 39 6.26 -13.78 -11.88
C GLN A 39 5.93 -14.76 -10.75
N GLN A 40 5.33 -15.89 -11.09
CA GLN A 40 5.22 -17.07 -10.21
C GLN A 40 5.54 -18.32 -11.01
N ASP A 41 6.57 -19.03 -10.60
CA ASP A 41 6.94 -20.35 -11.10
C ASP A 41 7.73 -21.11 -10.02
N MET A 42 8.36 -22.23 -10.40
CA MET A 42 9.12 -23.06 -9.46
C MET A 42 10.40 -22.40 -8.95
N GLU A 43 10.97 -21.46 -9.71
CA GLU A 43 12.23 -20.78 -9.38
C GLU A 43 11.98 -19.48 -8.62
N ASN A 44 10.90 -18.78 -8.98
CA ASN A 44 10.54 -17.47 -8.47
C ASN A 44 9.13 -17.49 -7.90
N ASN A 45 9.04 -17.46 -6.57
CA ASN A 45 7.77 -17.38 -5.84
C ASN A 45 7.73 -16.06 -5.05
N PHE A 46 6.59 -15.37 -5.08
CA PHE A 46 6.38 -14.12 -4.35
C PHE A 46 5.16 -14.24 -3.45
N GLU A 47 5.38 -14.19 -2.14
CA GLU A 47 4.33 -14.22 -1.13
C GLU A 47 4.35 -12.94 -0.28
N ALA A 48 3.18 -12.33 -0.13
CA ALA A 48 3.00 -11.17 0.74
C ALA A 48 1.59 -11.13 1.32
N THR A 49 1.46 -10.54 2.52
CA THR A 49 0.17 -10.25 3.14
C THR A 49 -0.22 -8.81 2.85
N PHE A 50 -1.47 -8.59 2.41
CA PHE A 50 -1.98 -7.27 2.04
C PHE A 50 -2.94 -6.75 3.11
N VAL A 51 -2.61 -5.60 3.69
CA VAL A 51 -3.48 -4.90 4.63
C VAL A 51 -3.53 -3.43 4.25
N GLU A 52 -4.66 -3.01 3.70
CA GLU A 52 -4.95 -1.63 3.33
C GLU A 52 -6.07 -1.05 4.21
N CYS A 53 -6.03 0.26 4.45
CA CYS A 53 -7.15 0.96 5.08
C CYS A 53 -8.40 0.92 4.19
N LYS A 54 -9.57 0.61 4.76
CA LYS A 54 -10.87 0.46 4.05
C LYS A 54 -11.25 1.65 3.14
N ASN A 55 -10.77 2.85 3.45
CA ASN A 55 -11.00 4.08 2.69
C ASN A 55 -9.68 4.81 2.34
N GLY A 56 -8.65 4.05 1.96
CA GLY A 56 -7.23 4.48 1.89
C GLY A 56 -6.94 5.83 1.24
N HIS A 57 -7.66 6.23 0.19
CA HIS A 57 -7.48 7.53 -0.45
C HIS A 57 -8.05 8.71 0.35
N HIS A 58 -9.14 8.49 1.09
CA HIS A 58 -9.86 9.53 1.82
C HIS A 58 -9.29 9.79 3.22
N ARG A 59 -8.38 8.93 3.70
CA ARG A 59 -7.69 9.06 5.00
C ARG A 59 -8.61 9.51 6.15
N PRO A 60 -9.67 8.73 6.46
CA PRO A 60 -10.66 9.13 7.43
C PRO A 60 -10.05 9.31 8.84
N PRO A 61 -10.68 10.10 9.72
CA PRO A 61 -10.28 10.18 11.12
C PRO A 61 -10.32 8.80 11.79
N CYS A 62 -9.39 8.58 12.71
CA CYS A 62 -9.33 7.32 13.44
C CYS A 62 -10.43 7.26 14.50
N HIS A 63 -10.93 6.05 14.76
CA HIS A 63 -11.86 5.82 15.86
C HIS A 63 -11.18 5.97 17.23
N GLY A 64 -11.89 6.56 18.20
CA GLY A 64 -11.43 6.64 19.60
C GLY A 64 -10.43 7.76 19.92
N ILE A 65 -10.19 8.71 19.01
CA ILE A 65 -9.23 9.80 19.25
C ILE A 65 -9.91 11.02 19.89
N ASN A 66 -9.25 11.61 20.89
CA ASN A 66 -9.64 12.91 21.43
C ASN A 66 -9.43 14.01 20.39
N THR A 67 -10.51 14.41 19.74
CA THR A 67 -10.52 15.40 18.65
C THR A 67 -10.28 16.84 19.13
N ILE A 68 -10.32 17.13 20.43
CA ILE A 68 -10.00 18.44 20.99
C ILE A 68 -8.48 18.66 20.94
N ILE A 69 -7.71 17.64 21.28
CA ILE A 69 -6.24 17.72 21.42
C ILE A 69 -5.53 17.28 20.15
N TYR A 70 -6.11 16.34 19.40
CA TYR A 70 -5.47 15.74 18.23
C TYR A 70 -6.35 15.84 16.98
N SER A 71 -5.72 16.05 15.82
CA SER A 71 -6.26 15.57 14.55
C SER A 71 -5.70 14.18 14.26
N SER A 72 -6.48 13.35 13.57
CA SER A 72 -6.09 11.98 13.26
C SER A 72 -6.47 11.61 11.84
N GLU A 73 -5.71 10.67 11.27
CA GLU A 73 -5.98 10.11 9.94
C GLU A 73 -5.52 8.64 9.88
N CYS A 74 -6.32 7.78 9.25
CA CYS A 74 -5.93 6.42 8.92
C CYS A 74 -5.04 6.42 7.68
N VAL A 75 -3.81 5.92 7.82
CA VAL A 75 -2.82 5.84 6.74
C VAL A 75 -2.39 4.40 6.50
N THR A 76 -2.34 4.00 5.23
CA THR A 76 -1.76 2.72 4.82
C THR A 76 -0.25 2.83 4.87
N LEU A 77 0.39 1.91 5.58
CA LEU A 77 1.84 1.72 5.60
C LEU A 77 2.23 0.76 4.49
N TYR A 78 3.41 1.02 3.91
CA TYR A 78 3.91 0.24 2.80
C TYR A 78 5.33 -0.25 3.07
N GLU A 79 5.63 -1.44 2.57
CA GLU A 79 6.96 -2.05 2.55
C GLU A 79 7.41 -2.23 1.10
N TRP A 80 8.70 -2.06 0.85
CA TRP A 80 9.29 -2.39 -0.45
C TRP A 80 9.78 -3.83 -0.43
N ARG A 81 9.32 -4.66 -1.35
CA ARG A 81 9.76 -6.05 -1.51
C ARG A 81 10.27 -6.30 -2.91
N GLU A 82 11.26 -7.17 -3.04
CA GLU A 82 11.81 -7.54 -4.34
C GLU A 82 10.94 -8.62 -4.99
N ALA A 83 10.67 -8.45 -6.28
CA ALA A 83 9.90 -9.37 -7.09
C ALA A 83 10.32 -9.27 -8.55
N PHE A 84 10.22 -10.38 -9.27
CA PHE A 84 10.34 -10.37 -10.72
C PHE A 84 9.05 -9.86 -11.33
N VAL A 85 9.14 -8.77 -12.09
CA VAL A 85 7.98 -8.05 -12.63
C VAL A 85 8.13 -7.72 -14.10
N ARG A 86 7.00 -7.54 -14.78
CA ARG A 86 6.94 -6.97 -16.13
C ARG A 86 5.71 -6.07 -16.27
N LEU A 87 5.66 -5.33 -17.38
CA LEU A 87 4.46 -4.56 -17.70
C LEU A 87 3.30 -5.50 -18.07
N PRO A 88 2.05 -5.16 -17.75
CA PRO A 88 0.91 -5.97 -18.11
C PRO A 88 0.86 -6.20 -19.62
N GLN A 89 0.58 -7.44 -20.03
CA GLN A 89 0.47 -7.84 -21.44
C GLN A 89 1.72 -7.55 -22.28
N SER A 90 2.88 -7.36 -21.65
CA SER A 90 4.14 -7.26 -22.38
C SER A 90 4.73 -8.65 -22.64
N ASP A 91 5.24 -8.87 -23.84
CA ASP A 91 6.00 -10.08 -24.21
C ASP A 91 7.47 -10.00 -23.76
N VAL A 92 7.83 -8.98 -22.99
CA VAL A 92 9.17 -8.81 -22.45
C VAL A 92 9.37 -9.73 -21.24
N ASN A 93 10.62 -10.17 -21.04
CA ASN A 93 11.01 -10.97 -19.89
C ASN A 93 10.77 -10.21 -18.57
N PHE A 94 10.49 -10.97 -17.51
CA PHE A 94 10.42 -10.43 -16.16
C PHE A 94 11.80 -9.92 -15.71
N ILE A 95 11.80 -8.79 -15.00
CA ILE A 95 13.00 -8.17 -14.44
C ILE A 95 12.86 -8.06 -12.92
N LEU A 96 13.96 -8.23 -12.20
CA LEU A 96 13.97 -8.01 -10.76
C LEU A 96 13.73 -6.53 -10.45
N SER A 97 12.73 -6.22 -9.63
CA SER A 97 12.41 -4.86 -9.22
C SER A 97 11.83 -4.81 -7.81
N LYS A 98 11.76 -3.60 -7.25
CA LYS A 98 11.14 -3.35 -5.95
C LYS A 98 9.70 -2.89 -6.12
N ILE A 99 8.79 -3.62 -5.48
CA ILE A 99 7.36 -3.34 -5.46
C ILE A 99 6.88 -2.91 -4.08
N LYS A 100 5.88 -2.03 -4.06
CA LYS A 100 5.35 -1.41 -2.86
C LYS A 100 4.12 -2.17 -2.34
N ILE A 101 4.26 -2.86 -1.22
CA ILE A 101 3.23 -3.72 -0.63
C ILE A 101 2.55 -3.00 0.55
N PRO A 102 1.21 -2.86 0.59
CA PRO A 102 0.51 -2.36 1.77
C PRO A 102 0.50 -3.42 2.88
N ILE A 103 1.14 -3.11 4.01
CA ILE A 103 1.37 -4.08 5.11
C ILE A 103 0.50 -3.83 6.34
N ALA A 104 0.02 -2.61 6.55
CA ALA A 104 -0.77 -2.25 7.71
C ALA A 104 -1.56 -0.96 7.49
N CYS A 105 -2.63 -0.77 8.29
CA CYS A 105 -3.33 0.50 8.43
C CYS A 105 -3.04 1.06 9.83
N GLN A 106 -2.43 2.25 9.91
CA GLN A 106 -2.07 2.90 11.17
C GLN A 106 -2.84 4.20 11.37
N CYS A 107 -3.12 4.55 12.62
CA CYS A 107 -3.60 5.87 12.98
C CYS A 107 -2.43 6.86 13.15
N ARG A 108 -2.39 7.91 12.31
CA ARG A 108 -1.45 9.02 12.47
C ARG A 108 -2.11 10.13 13.27
N LEU A 109 -1.45 10.58 14.34
CA LEU A 109 -1.92 11.66 15.20
C LEU A 109 -1.09 12.92 15.00
N ILE A 110 -1.75 14.06 14.95
CA ILE A 110 -1.12 15.37 14.92
C ILE A 110 -1.70 16.18 16.08
N ARG A 111 -0.83 16.66 16.98
CA ARG A 111 -1.25 17.48 18.11
C ARG A 111 -1.70 18.84 17.61
N LYS A 112 -2.91 19.25 17.98
CA LYS A 112 -3.42 20.60 17.71
C LYS A 112 -2.74 21.58 18.66
N LEU A 113 -2.22 22.67 18.12
CA LEU A 113 -1.80 23.81 18.95
C LEU A 113 -3.04 24.39 19.62
N GLN A 114 -3.08 24.35 20.95
CA GLN A 114 -4.19 24.95 21.69
C GLN A 114 -4.27 26.45 21.42
N PRO A 115 -5.48 27.05 21.40
CA PRO A 115 -5.65 28.49 21.18
C PRO A 115 -4.84 29.35 22.16
N PHE A 116 -4.61 28.84 23.38
CA PHE A 116 -3.83 29.55 24.40
C PHE A 116 -2.35 29.70 24.03
N ALA A 117 -1.74 28.67 23.43
CA ALA A 117 -0.34 28.73 22.98
C ALA A 117 -0.15 29.72 21.81
N ARG A 118 -1.16 29.93 20.97
CA ARG A 118 -1.12 30.95 19.91
C ARG A 118 -1.04 32.37 20.45
N ARG A 119 -1.61 32.66 21.62
CA ARG A 119 -1.46 33.98 22.26
C ARG A 119 -0.03 34.18 22.76
N LEU A 120 0.56 33.19 23.43
CA LEU A 120 1.93 33.28 23.95
C LEU A 120 2.98 33.49 22.85
N VAL A 121 2.86 32.82 21.70
CA VAL A 121 3.78 33.04 20.55
C VAL A 121 3.67 34.46 19.99
N LYS A 122 2.49 35.09 20.04
CA LYS A 122 2.35 36.51 19.64
C LYS A 122 2.96 37.48 20.65
N TYR A 123 2.99 37.14 21.94
CA TYR A 123 3.55 37.99 22.99
C TYR A 123 5.07 37.87 23.15
N LEU A 124 5.67 36.75 22.71
CA LEU A 124 7.12 36.54 22.79
C LEU A 124 7.88 36.90 21.50
N ALA A 125 7.17 37.39 20.49
CA ALA A 125 7.72 37.83 19.20
C ALA A 125 7.67 39.36 19.01
N GLN A 126 7.51 40.11 20.11
CA GLN A 126 7.70 41.56 20.22
C GLN A 126 8.84 41.82 21.19
#